data_AF-A0A7V9RQG1-F1
#
_entry.id   AF-A0A7V9RQG1-F1
#
_cell.length_a   1.000
_cell.length_b   1.000
_cell.length_c   1.000
_cell.angle_alpha   90.00
_cell.angle_beta   90.00
_cell.angle_gamma   90.00
#
_symmetry.space_group_name_H-M   'P 1'
#
loop_
_entity.id
_entity.type
_entity.pdbx_description
1 polymer ?
#
loop_
_entity_poly.entity_id
_entity_poly.type
_entity_poly.pdbx_seq_one_letter_code
_entity_poly.pdbx_strand_id
1 'polypeptide(L)' 'MPRGNGVRAALTDLHETYIYQVNQAVAADREDLAEELAAAYTDDALSLIMSPEDTQRASA' A
#
# COMPACT_ATOMS: atom_id res chain seq x y z
N MET A 1 15.58 -13.73 11.64
CA MET A 1 14.59 -12.64 11.48
C MET A 1 13.49 -13.11 10.55
N PRO A 2 12.23 -13.21 11.00
CA PRO A 2 11.14 -13.68 10.15
C PRO A 2 10.66 -12.53 9.25
N ARG A 3 10.96 -12.62 7.95
CA ARG A 3 10.61 -11.63 6.92
C ARG A 3 9.10 -11.42 6.72
N GLY A 4 8.26 -12.37 7.17
CA GLY A 4 6.80 -12.33 6.98
C GLY A 4 6.03 -11.30 7.83
N ASN A 5 6.59 -10.82 8.95
CA ASN A 5 5.92 -9.81 9.78
C ASN A 5 6.10 -8.38 9.23
N GLY A 6 7.17 -8.12 8.47
CA GLY A 6 7.48 -6.78 7.96
C GLY A 6 6.55 -6.34 6.84
N VAL A 7 6.32 -7.20 5.83
CA VAL A 7 5.45 -6.88 4.69
C VAL A 7 4.00 -6.69 5.14
N ARG A 8 3.50 -7.55 6.03
CA ARG A 8 2.14 -7.42 6.57
C ARG A 8 1.96 -6.13 7.38
N ALA A 9 2.94 -5.76 8.20
CA ALA A 9 2.91 -4.51 8.94
C ALA A 9 2.93 -3.31 7.98
N ALA A 10 3.83 -3.31 7.00
CA ALA A 10 3.91 -2.26 5.98
C ALA A 10 2.62 -2.10 5.17
N LEU A 11 1.97 -3.21 4.79
CA LEU A 11 0.67 -3.17 4.12
C LEU A 11 -0.44 -2.63 5.01
N THR A 12 -0.39 -2.92 6.31
CA THR A 12 -1.37 -2.40 7.29
C THR A 12 -1.22 -0.88 7.43
N ASP A 13 0.01 -0.40 7.62
CA ASP A 13 0.30 1.04 7.74
C ASP A 13 -0.08 1.78 6.44
N LEU A 14 0.21 1.19 5.28
CA LEU A 14 -0.18 1.72 3.97
C LEU A 14 -1.71 1.85 3.86
N HIS A 15 -2.43 0.79 4.23
CA HIS A 15 -3.90 0.75 4.17
C HIS A 15 -4.53 1.82 5.07
N GLU A 16 -4.08 1.94 6.31
CA GLU A 16 -4.58 2.96 7.24
C GLU A 16 -4.33 4.39 6.73
N THR A 17 -3.16 4.61 6.14
CA THR A 17 -2.79 5.90 5.53
C THR A 17 -3.72 6.27 4.38
N TYR A 18 -3.97 5.34 3.45
CA TYR A 18 -4.85 5.59 2.32
C TYR A 18 -6.31 5.77 2.72
N ILE A 19 -6.82 5.01 3.71
CA ILE A 19 -8.16 5.23 4.27
C ILE A 19 -8.28 6.66 4.82
N TYR A 20 -7.29 7.11 5.59
CA TYR A 20 -7.31 8.46 6.15
C TYR A 20 -7.38 9.51 5.04
N GLN A 21 -6.55 9.39 4.00
CA GLN A 21 -6.51 10.35 2.90
C GLN A 21 -7.79 10.35 2.07
N VAL A 22 -8.35 9.17 1.76
CA VAL A 22 -9.63 9.04 1.04
C VAL A 22 -10.76 9.69 1.86
N ASN A 23 -10.83 9.43 3.16
CA ASN A 23 -11.84 10.04 4.02
C ASN A 23 -11.73 11.57 4.04
N GLN A 24 -10.52 12.11 4.03
CA GLN A 24 -10.30 13.56 3.96
C GLN A 24 -10.70 14.14 2.60
N ALA A 25 -10.41 13.42 1.50
CA ALA A 25 -10.83 13.83 0.16
C ALA A 25 -12.37 13.85 0.05
N VAL A 26 -13.05 12.79 0.53
CA VAL A 26 -14.52 12.71 0.57
C VAL A 26 -15.11 13.82 1.44
N ALA A 27 -14.56 14.07 2.64
CA ALA A 27 -15.02 15.14 3.51
C ALA A 27 -14.84 16.55 2.90
N ALA A 28 -13.90 16.69 1.97
CA ALA A 28 -13.63 17.93 1.23
C ALA A 28 -14.39 18.01 -0.11
N ASP A 29 -15.30 17.07 -0.42
CA ASP A 29 -16.03 16.98 -1.68
C ASP A 29 -15.11 16.86 -2.92
N ARG A 30 -13.95 16.21 -2.73
CA ARG A 30 -12.93 15.93 -3.74
C ARG A 30 -13.01 14.48 -4.21
N GLU A 31 -14.10 14.12 -4.87
CA GLU A 31 -14.31 12.76 -5.39
C GLU A 31 -13.24 12.35 -6.40
N ASP A 32 -12.73 13.29 -7.20
CA ASP A 32 -11.60 13.12 -8.12
C ASP A 32 -10.36 12.59 -7.41
N LEU A 33 -10.01 13.23 -6.29
CA LEU A 33 -8.85 12.87 -5.49
C LEU A 33 -9.07 11.53 -4.78
N ALA A 34 -10.29 11.26 -4.31
CA ALA A 34 -10.61 9.98 -3.69
C ALA A 34 -10.43 8.80 -4.66
N GLU A 35 -10.81 8.98 -5.94
CA GLU A 35 -10.60 7.99 -7.01
C GLU A 35 -9.11 7.81 -7.33
N GLU A 36 -8.36 8.90 -7.46
CA GLU A 36 -6.90 8.86 -7.68
C GLU A 36 -6.17 8.11 -6.55
N LEU A 37 -6.53 8.40 -5.29
CA LEU A 37 -5.96 7.73 -4.11
C LEU A 37 -6.30 6.24 -4.09
N ALA A 38 -7.53 5.86 -4.43
CA ALA A 38 -7.93 4.46 -4.49
C ALA A 38 -7.15 3.67 -5.57
N ALA A 39 -6.88 4.31 -6.71
CA ALA A 39 -6.05 3.71 -7.76
C ALA A 39 -4.60 3.54 -7.31
N ALA A 40 -4.00 4.59 -6.73
CA ALA A 40 -2.60 4.60 -6.29
C ALA A 40 -2.30 3.57 -5.18
N TYR A 41 -3.25 3.31 -4.29
CA TYR A 41 -3.11 2.28 -3.24
C TYR A 41 -2.71 0.91 -3.80
N THR A 42 -3.30 0.52 -4.93
CA THR A 42 -3.05 -0.80 -5.52
C THR A 42 -1.61 -0.93 -6.01
N ASP A 43 -1.10 0.10 -6.68
CA ASP A 43 0.26 0.13 -7.21
C ASP A 43 1.29 0.12 -6.07
N ASP A 44 1.06 0.92 -5.03
CA ASP A 44 1.93 0.97 -3.85
C ASP A 44 1.92 -0.36 -3.08
N ALA A 45 0.75 -0.98 -2.90
CA ALA A 45 0.64 -2.27 -2.24
C ALA A 45 1.35 -3.38 -3.03
N LEU A 46 1.23 -3.39 -4.35
CA LEU A 46 1.96 -4.31 -5.23
C LEU A 46 3.48 -4.10 -5.12
N SER A 47 3.94 -2.85 -5.04
CA SER A 47 5.37 -2.56 -4.88
C SER A 47 5.96 -3.16 -3.59
N LEU A 48 5.19 -3.18 -2.50
CA LEU A 48 5.59 -3.78 -1.23
C LEU A 48 5.63 -5.31 -1.29
N ILE A 49 4.70 -5.91 -2.03
CA ILE A 49 4.62 -7.37 -2.22
C ILE A 49 5.71 -7.87 -3.17
N MET A 50 6.04 -7.10 -4.21
CA MET A 50 7.00 -7.49 -5.26
C MET A 50 8.45 -7.12 -4.94
N SER A 51 8.74 -6.63 -3.75
CA SER A 51 10.07 -6.15 -3.38
C SER A 51 11.15 -7.24 -3.57
N PRO A 52 12.31 -6.92 -4.20
CA PRO A 52 13.25 -7.89 -4.76
C PRO A 52 13.96 -8.82 -3.76
N GLU A 53 13.80 -8.63 -2.45
CA GLU A 53 14.36 -9.53 -1.45
C GLU A 53 13.80 -10.96 -1.51
N ASP A 54 12.57 -11.14 -2.02
CA ASP A 54 11.96 -12.46 -2.20
C ASP A 54 12.36 -13.12 -3.54
N THR A 55 12.67 -12.34 -4.57
CA THR A 55 13.11 -12.87 -5.88
C THR A 55 14.54 -13.44 -5.83
N GLN A 56 15.42 -12.88 -4.99
CA GLN A 56 16.82 -13.33 -4.89
C GLN A 56 16.99 -14.65 -4.11
N ARG A 57 16.01 -15.05 -3.28
CA ARG A 57 16.00 -16.35 -2.58
C ARG A 57 15.45 -17.51 -3.39
N ALA A 58 14.64 -17.25 -4.42
CA ALA A 58 14.10 -18.28 -5.31
C ALA A 58 15.09 -18.68 -6.43
N SER A 59 16.18 -17.92 -6.58
CA SER A 59 17.18 -18.09 -7.64
C SER A 59 18.53 -18.64 -7.14
N ALA A 60 18.61 -19.05 -5.86
CA ALA A 60 19.80 -19.62 -5.20
C ALA A 60 19.46 -21.01 -4.64
#